data_AF-A0A077NDB7-F1
#
_entry.id   AF-A0A077NDB7-F1
#
_cell.length_a   1.000
_cell.length_b   1.000
_cell.length_c   1.000
_cell.angle_alpha   90.00
_cell.angle_beta   90.00
_cell.angle_gamma   90.00
#
_symmetry.space_group_name_H-M   'P 1'
#
loop_
_entity.id
_entity.type
_entity.pdbx_description
1 polymer ?
#
loop_
_entity_poly.entity_id
_entity_poly.type
_entity_poly.pdbx_seq_one_letter_code
_entity_poly.pdbx_strand_id
1 'polypeptide(L)' 'MLHVADYPQMKQIAWYLKDDAELDEKEALAFYERNWKYVEPEALEPHEKALIDKLVKEYGGGILNV' A
#
# COMPACT_ATOMS: atom_id res chain seq x y z
N MET A 1 -11.61 -3.50 3.12
CA MET A 1 -11.56 -2.38 2.16
C MET A 1 -10.77 -1.25 2.79
N LEU A 2 -9.77 -0.75 2.07
CA LEU A 2 -8.82 0.29 2.46
C LEU A 2 -9.00 1.45 1.50
N HIS A 3 -9.25 2.66 2.03
CA HIS A 3 -9.33 3.85 1.19
C HIS A 3 -7.92 4.27 0.78
N VAL A 4 -7.68 4.35 -0.53
CA VAL A 4 -6.39 4.78 -1.09
C VAL A 4 -6.01 6.19 -0.62
N ALA A 5 -7.00 7.07 -0.40
CA ALA A 5 -6.77 8.44 0.02
C ALA A 5 -6.19 8.61 1.44
N ASP A 6 -6.35 7.62 2.33
CA ASP A 6 -5.81 7.66 3.70
C ASP A 6 -4.29 7.39 3.77
N TYR A 7 -3.72 6.93 2.65
CA TYR A 7 -2.36 6.44 2.54
C TYR A 7 -1.63 7.25 1.46
N PRO A 8 -0.77 8.21 1.83
CA PRO A 8 -0.21 9.17 0.87
C PRO A 8 0.68 8.49 -0.18
N GLN A 9 1.46 7.47 0.19
CA GLN A 9 2.29 6.75 -0.78
C GLN A 9 1.42 5.89 -1.69
N MET A 10 0.41 5.20 -1.14
CA MET A 10 -0.59 4.48 -1.93
C MET A 10 -1.28 5.39 -2.94
N LYS A 11 -1.72 6.57 -2.53
CA LYS A 11 -2.34 7.58 -3.39
C LYS A 11 -1.38 8.09 -4.47
N GLN A 12 -0.12 8.28 -4.13
CA GLN A 12 0.93 8.69 -5.08
C GLN A 12 1.10 7.66 -6.20
N ILE A 13 1.19 6.37 -5.87
CA ILE A 13 1.30 5.30 -6.87
C ILE A 13 -0.03 4.99 -7.58
N ALA A 14 -1.16 5.26 -6.94
CA ALA A 14 -2.52 5.08 -7.45
C ALA A 14 -3.10 6.35 -8.09
N TRP A 15 -2.26 7.25 -8.62
CA TRP A 15 -2.66 8.55 -9.17
C TRP A 15 -3.77 8.51 -10.25
N TYR A 16 -3.99 7.36 -10.88
CA TYR A 16 -5.05 7.14 -11.88
C TYR A 16 -6.38 6.66 -11.27
N LEU A 17 -6.39 6.27 -10.00
CA LEU A 17 -7.60 5.92 -9.25
C LEU A 17 -8.25 7.18 -8.69
N LYS A 18 -9.56 7.09 -8.44
CA LYS A 18 -10.31 8.16 -7.76
C LYS A 18 -9.89 8.23 -6.28
N ASP A 19 -10.05 9.38 -5.65
CA ASP A 19 -9.80 9.54 -4.20
C ASP A 19 -10.65 8.58 -3.34
N ASP A 20 -11.87 8.28 -3.79
CA ASP A 20 -12.80 7.34 -3.14
C ASP A 20 -12.54 5.88 -3.54
N ALA A 21 -11.40 5.59 -4.17
CA ALA A 21 -11.05 4.21 -4.51
C ALA A 21 -10.74 3.43 -3.23
N GLU A 22 -11.47 2.34 -3.06
CA GLU A 22 -11.21 1.34 -2.05
C GLU A 22 -10.49 0.15 -2.68
N LEU A 23 -9.47 -0.36 -2.00
CA LEU A 23 -8.78 -1.59 -2.35
C LEU A 23 -8.97 -2.63 -1.24
N ASP A 24 -9.12 -3.89 -1.62
CA ASP A 24 -9.05 -4.97 -0.64
C ASP A 24 -7.63 -5.11 -0.08
N GLU A 25 -7.50 -5.65 1.13
CA GLU A 25 -6.20 -5.78 1.80
C GLU A 25 -5.18 -6.56 0.95
N LYS A 26 -5.64 -7.62 0.25
CA LYS A 26 -4.83 -8.38 -0.71
C LYS A 26 -4.43 -7.56 -1.94
N GLU A 27 -5.37 -6.80 -2.48
CA GLU A 27 -5.11 -5.97 -3.66
C GLU A 27 -4.14 -4.84 -3.32
N ALA A 28 -4.29 -4.23 -2.14
CA ALA A 28 -3.39 -3.22 -1.61
C ALA A 28 -1.95 -3.74 -1.53
N LEU A 29 -1.74 -4.95 -0.97
CA LEU A 29 -0.41 -5.56 -0.92
C LEU A 29 0.18 -5.73 -2.33
N ALA A 30 -0.57 -6.37 -3.23
CA ALA A 30 -0.13 -6.56 -4.62
C ALA A 30 0.15 -5.22 -5.32
N PHE A 31 -0.58 -4.17 -4.94
CA PHE A 31 -0.39 -2.81 -5.44
C PHE A 31 0.94 -2.23 -4.96
N TYR A 32 1.25 -2.36 -3.67
CA TYR A 32 2.53 -1.95 -3.10
C TYR A 32 3.69 -2.72 -3.72
N GLU A 33 3.60 -4.05 -3.81
CA GLU A 33 4.63 -4.90 -4.40
C GLU A 33 4.96 -4.49 -5.85
N ARG A 34 3.94 -4.36 -6.70
CA ARG A 34 4.12 -4.01 -8.12
C ARG A 34 4.68 -2.61 -8.32
N ASN A 35 4.34 -1.67 -7.44
CA ASN A 35 4.68 -0.26 -7.59
C ASN A 35 5.76 0.19 -6.60
N TRP A 36 6.41 -0.72 -5.88
CA TRP A 36 7.34 -0.38 -4.80
C TRP A 36 8.48 0.54 -5.23
N LYS A 37 8.95 0.40 -6.48
CA LYS A 37 9.94 1.30 -7.08
C LYS A 37 9.56 2.79 -7.10
N TYR A 38 8.26 3.11 -6.91
CA TYR A 38 7.73 4.47 -6.82
C TYR A 38 7.29 4.87 -5.41
N VAL A 39 7.33 3.91 -4.48
CA VAL A 39 7.07 4.14 -3.06
C VAL A 39 8.35 4.66 -2.44
N GLU A 40 8.24 5.74 -1.67
CA GLU A 40 9.34 6.34 -0.93
C GLU A 40 9.24 5.90 0.54
N PRO A 41 10.10 4.95 1.01
CA PRO A 41 9.97 4.40 2.35
C PRO A 41 10.22 5.43 3.48
N GLU A 42 10.91 6.51 3.13
CA GLU A 42 11.19 7.65 4.01
C GLU A 42 9.95 8.54 4.19
N ALA A 43 9.07 8.60 3.19
CA ALA A 43 7.84 9.38 3.20
C ALA A 43 6.62 8.57 3.69
N LEU A 44 6.74 7.25 3.84
CA LEU A 44 5.72 6.39 4.43
C LEU A 44 5.43 6.81 5.89
N GLU A 45 4.18 7.17 6.15
CA GLU A 45 3.73 7.54 7.49
C GLU A 45 3.68 6.32 8.43
N PRO A 46 3.75 6.52 9.76
CA PRO A 46 3.77 5.40 10.72
C PRO A 46 2.56 4.46 10.60
N HIS A 47 1.36 4.97 10.31
CA HIS A 47 0.17 4.15 10.11
C HIS A 47 0.22 3.35 8.81
N GLU A 48 0.76 3.93 7.74
CA GLU A 48 0.92 3.27 6.44
C GLU A 48 1.97 2.15 6.53
N LYS A 49 3.07 2.37 7.26
CA LYS A 49 4.06 1.31 7.56
C LYS A 49 3.43 0.16 8.33
N ALA A 50 2.65 0.46 9.37
CA ALA A 50 1.96 -0.55 10.16
C ALA A 50 0.95 -1.34 9.33
N LEU A 51 0.26 -0.68 8.39
CA LEU A 51 -0.61 -1.33 7.43
C LEU A 51 0.19 -2.29 6.55
N ILE A 52 1.24 -1.82 5.88
CA ILE A 52 2.06 -2.65 4.98
C ILE A 52 2.63 -3.86 5.72
N ASP A 53 3.16 -3.68 6.94
CA ASP A 53 3.67 -4.78 7.76
C ASP A 53 2.59 -5.82 8.07
N LYS A 54 1.39 -5.37 8.47
CA LYS A 54 0.22 -6.25 8.67
C LYS A 54 -0.12 -6.99 7.38
N LEU A 55 -0.21 -6.30 6.25
CA LEU A 55 -0.55 -6.90 4.96
C LEU A 55 0.47 -7.94 4.51
N VAL A 56 1.76 -7.63 4.64
CA VAL A 56 2.86 -8.56 4.34
C VAL A 56 2.80 -9.79 5.23
N LYS A 57 2.48 -9.62 6.52
CA LYS A 57 2.36 -10.73 7.46
C LYS A 57 1.16 -11.63 7.17
N GLU A 58 0.02 -11.05 6.81
CA GLU A 58 -1.21 -11.81 6.57
C GLU A 58 -1.28 -12.42 5.16
N TYR A 59 -0.73 -11.74 4.14
CA TYR A 59 -0.89 -12.13 2.73
C TYR A 59 0.42 -12.38 1.99
N GLY A 60 1.53 -11.76 2.40
CA GLY A 60 2.86 -11.91 1.78
C GLY A 60 3.75 -12.98 2.45
N GLY A 61 3.24 -13.69 3.46
CA GLY A 61 4.02 -14.69 4.20
C GLY A 61 5.19 -14.08 5.01
N GLY A 62 5.14 -12.78 5.31
CA GLY A 62 6.18 -12.06 6.04
C GLY A 62 7.28 -11.46 5.16
N ILE A 63 7.18 -11.56 3.83
CA ILE A 63 8.14 -10.97 2.89
C ILE A 63 7.38 -10.08 1.90
N LEU A 64 7.84 -8.85 1.74
CA LEU A 64 7.33 -7.95 0.71
C LEU A 64 8.11 -8.21 -0.59
N ASN A 65 7.43 -8.60 -1.67
CA ASN A 65 8.07 -8.83 -2.96
C ASN A 65 8.21 -7.50 -3.72
N VAL A 66 9.42 -6.95 -3.80
CA VAL A 66 9.69 -5.61 -4.36
C VAL A 66 10.81 -5.58 -5.38
#